data_AF-A0A7Z2JI90-F1
#
_entry.id   AF-A0A7Z2JI90-F1
#
_cell.length_a   1.000
_cell.length_b   1.000
_cell.length_c   1.000
_cell.angle_alpha   90.00
_cell.angle_beta   90.00
_cell.angle_gamma   90.00
#
_symmetry.space_group_name_H-M   'P 1'
#
loop_
_entity.id
_entity.type
_entity.pdbx_description
1 polymer ?
#
loop_
_entity_poly.entity_id
_entity_poly.type
_entity_poly.pdbx_seq_one_letter_code
_entity_poly.pdbx_strand_id
1 'polypeptide(L)'
;MTESLEATTIDTELAALRQRLDVLEAHEALRTLVARYAAAADRRNDPVMMSAIYTDDIVWSAEGFGTYEGKETVTSYVAKLAQESIVWTVHYMVSPTFTLSADTRSAECHWYLFEMAQIHTDGAPLSHWIAADYVARAVRAEDGWRFSRVELRPMLISPYREGWTLSPHANAPSR
;
A
#
# COMPACT_ATOMS: atom_id res chain seq x y z
N MET A 1 -23.04 -23.51 41.48
CA MET A 1 -21.64 -23.72 41.05
C MET A 1 -21.54 -23.99 39.56
N THR A 2 -22.46 -24.77 38.99
CA THR A 2 -22.57 -25.10 37.55
C THR A 2 -22.84 -23.87 36.66
N GLU A 3 -23.82 -23.02 36.98
CA GLU A 3 -24.11 -21.80 36.18
C GLU A 3 -22.92 -20.82 36.11
N SER A 4 -22.13 -20.70 37.17
CA SER A 4 -20.96 -19.81 37.20
C SER A 4 -19.81 -20.34 36.37
N LEU A 5 -19.66 -21.66 36.28
CA LEU A 5 -18.67 -22.31 35.42
C LEU A 5 -19.08 -22.19 33.94
N GLU A 6 -20.36 -22.39 33.62
CA GLU A 6 -20.90 -22.22 32.26
C GLU A 6 -20.79 -20.77 31.76
N ALA A 7 -21.11 -19.78 32.61
CA ALA A 7 -20.94 -18.36 32.26
C ALA A 7 -19.47 -18.00 31.96
N THR A 8 -18.53 -18.56 32.74
CA THR A 8 -17.09 -18.36 32.54
C THR A 8 -16.59 -19.00 31.23
N THR A 9 -17.15 -20.15 30.85
CA THR A 9 -16.84 -20.81 29.58
C THR A 9 -17.34 -19.99 28.39
N ILE A 10 -18.58 -19.48 28.46
CA ILE A 10 -19.16 -18.62 27.42
C ILE A 10 -18.34 -17.34 27.24
N ASP A 11 -17.96 -16.67 28.33
CA ASP A 11 -17.15 -15.44 28.26
C ASP A 11 -15.78 -15.71 27.63
N THR A 12 -15.16 -16.84 27.96
CA THR A 12 -13.87 -17.25 27.38
C THR A 12 -13.98 -17.53 25.88
N GLU A 13 -15.00 -18.28 25.48
CA GLU A 13 -15.26 -18.58 24.06
C GLU A 13 -15.59 -17.32 23.26
N LEU A 14 -16.39 -16.42 23.83
CA LEU A 14 -16.72 -15.13 23.23
C LEU A 14 -15.48 -14.25 23.06
N ALA A 15 -14.61 -14.19 24.07
CA ALA A 15 -13.34 -13.46 23.97
C ALA A 15 -12.44 -14.04 22.87
N ALA A 16 -12.34 -15.37 22.77
CA ALA A 16 -11.58 -16.03 21.71
C ALA A 16 -12.16 -15.76 20.32
N LEU A 17 -13.49 -15.76 20.16
CA LEU A 17 -14.15 -15.42 18.90
C LEU A 17 -13.94 -13.95 18.52
N ARG A 18 -14.04 -13.02 19.48
CA ARG A 18 -13.76 -11.59 19.25
C ARG A 18 -12.33 -11.37 18.78
N GLN A 19 -11.36 -12.05 19.40
CA GLN A 19 -9.96 -11.97 18.97
C GLN A 19 -9.76 -12.50 17.55
N ARG A 20 -10.38 -13.64 17.21
CA ARG A 20 -10.32 -14.20 15.86
C ARG A 20 -10.97 -13.28 14.83
N LEU A 21 -12.07 -12.62 15.19
CA LEU A 21 -12.74 -11.65 14.33
C LEU A 21 -11.86 -10.40 14.11
N ASP A 22 -11.29 -9.84 15.17
CA ASP A 22 -10.40 -8.66 15.07
C ASP A 22 -9.19 -8.94 14.17
N VAL A 23 -8.63 -10.15 14.24
CA VAL A 23 -7.58 -10.61 13.32
C VAL A 23 -8.08 -10.64 11.87
N LEU A 24 -9.25 -11.19 11.58
CA LEU A 24 -9.80 -11.24 10.23
C LEU A 24 -10.10 -9.83 9.67
N GLU A 25 -10.69 -8.97 10.50
CA GLU A 25 -11.00 -7.58 10.16
C GLU A 25 -9.72 -6.77 9.91
N ALA A 26 -8.67 -6.99 10.70
CA ALA A 26 -7.37 -6.36 10.48
C ALA A 26 -6.75 -6.78 9.15
N HIS A 27 -6.79 -8.07 8.80
CA HIS A 27 -6.30 -8.53 7.49
C HIS A 27 -7.05 -7.86 6.34
N GLU A 28 -8.37 -7.71 6.44
CA GLU A 28 -9.16 -7.06 5.39
C GLU A 28 -8.91 -5.55 5.30
N ALA A 29 -8.77 -4.89 6.46
CA ALA A 29 -8.40 -3.49 6.51
C ALA A 29 -7.01 -3.23 5.90
N LEU A 30 -6.05 -4.13 6.10
CA LEU A 30 -4.73 -4.06 5.49
C LEU A 30 -4.76 -4.31 3.97
N ARG A 31 -5.57 -5.25 3.47
CA ARG A 31 -5.79 -5.41 2.01
C ARG A 31 -6.38 -4.15 1.39
N THR A 32 -7.36 -3.57 2.07
CA THR A 32 -7.97 -2.30 1.65
C THR A 32 -6.94 -1.16 1.65
N LEU A 33 -6.06 -1.11 2.65
CA LEU A 33 -4.99 -0.11 2.72
C LEU A 33 -4.00 -0.23 1.55
N VAL A 34 -3.58 -1.46 1.19
CA VAL A 34 -2.74 -1.72 0.00
C VAL A 34 -3.47 -1.31 -1.29
N ALA A 35 -4.77 -1.61 -1.42
CA ALA A 35 -5.55 -1.19 -2.58
C ALA A 35 -5.66 0.35 -2.69
N ARG A 36 -5.82 1.05 -1.55
CA ARG A 36 -5.82 2.52 -1.51
C ARG A 36 -4.47 3.10 -1.89
N TYR A 37 -3.36 2.45 -1.52
CA TYR A 37 -2.02 2.82 -1.98
C TYR A 37 -1.94 2.77 -3.51
N ALA A 38 -2.31 1.64 -4.11
CA ALA A 38 -2.31 1.48 -5.56
C ALA A 38 -3.17 2.56 -6.25
N ALA A 39 -4.39 2.78 -5.76
CA ALA A 39 -5.30 3.79 -6.31
C ALA A 39 -4.73 5.21 -6.20
N ALA A 40 -4.08 5.56 -5.09
CA ALA A 40 -3.41 6.85 -4.93
C ALA A 40 -2.22 7.00 -5.89
N ALA A 41 -1.44 5.93 -6.06
CA ALA A 41 -0.28 5.92 -6.96
C ALA A 41 -0.71 6.09 -8.42
N ASP A 42 -1.68 5.31 -8.86
CA ASP A 42 -2.24 5.36 -10.22
C ASP A 42 -3.00 6.66 -10.51
N ARG A 43 -3.43 7.38 -9.47
CA ARG A 43 -3.89 8.76 -9.56
C ARG A 43 -2.75 9.77 -9.51
N ARG A 44 -1.63 9.44 -10.16
CA ARG A 44 -0.42 10.28 -10.23
C ARG A 44 0.09 10.69 -8.85
N ASN A 45 0.15 9.74 -7.92
CA ASN A 45 0.55 9.96 -6.54
C ASN A 45 -0.22 11.12 -5.88
N ASP A 46 -1.56 11.08 -5.96
CA ASP A 46 -2.43 12.13 -5.40
C ASP A 46 -2.08 12.40 -3.93
N PRO A 47 -1.62 13.62 -3.58
CA PRO A 47 -1.05 13.90 -2.27
C PRO A 47 -2.09 13.81 -1.15
N VAL A 48 -3.38 14.06 -1.43
CA VAL A 48 -4.45 13.93 -0.44
C VAL A 48 -4.70 12.46 -0.16
N MET A 49 -4.79 11.63 -1.20
CA MET A 49 -5.00 10.19 -1.04
C MET A 49 -3.79 9.50 -0.39
N MET A 50 -2.57 9.89 -0.78
CA MET A 50 -1.34 9.40 -0.17
C MET A 50 -1.22 9.80 1.30
N SER A 51 -1.50 11.06 1.63
CA SER A 51 -1.49 11.55 3.02
C SER A 51 -2.45 10.75 3.92
N ALA A 52 -3.62 10.38 3.38
CA ALA A 52 -4.64 9.64 4.12
C ALA A 52 -4.26 8.19 4.48
N ILE A 53 -3.25 7.61 3.85
CA ILE A 53 -2.80 6.23 4.13
C ILE A 53 -1.51 6.16 4.96
N TYR A 54 -0.90 7.29 5.27
CA TYR A 54 0.35 7.38 6.01
C TYR A 54 0.18 7.86 7.45
N THR A 55 1.06 7.39 8.34
CA THR A 55 1.30 8.03 9.64
C THR A 55 2.05 9.34 9.44
N ASP A 56 2.09 10.18 10.47
CA ASP A 56 2.82 11.46 10.42
C ASP A 56 4.33 11.26 10.28
N ASP A 57 4.85 10.17 10.83
CA ASP A 57 6.25 9.74 10.87
C ASP A 57 6.62 8.70 9.80
N ILE A 58 5.83 8.57 8.73
CA ILE A 58 6.07 7.61 7.63
C ILE A 58 7.51 7.70 7.11
N VAL A 59 8.13 6.54 6.92
CA VAL A 59 9.36 6.38 6.14
C VAL A 59 9.05 5.69 4.82
N TRP A 60 9.31 6.37 3.70
CA TRP A 60 9.20 5.79 2.36
C TRP A 60 10.58 5.68 1.72
N SER A 61 10.86 4.53 1.09
CA SER A 61 12.11 4.34 0.35
C SER A 61 11.92 3.50 -0.90
N ALA A 62 12.74 3.76 -1.92
CA ALA A 62 12.90 2.87 -3.05
C ALA A 62 14.35 2.88 -3.53
N GLU A 63 14.88 1.71 -3.86
CA GLU A 63 16.22 1.60 -4.42
C GLU A 63 16.33 2.44 -5.71
N GLY A 64 17.36 3.29 -5.80
CA GLY A 64 17.54 4.24 -6.90
C GLY A 64 16.82 5.59 -6.74
N PHE A 65 15.87 5.72 -5.80
CA PHE A 65 15.13 6.96 -5.54
C PHE A 65 15.50 7.62 -4.21
N GLY A 66 15.91 6.81 -3.22
CA GLY A 66 16.35 7.28 -1.90
C GLY A 66 15.35 6.95 -0.78
N THR A 67 15.53 7.62 0.35
CA THR A 67 14.72 7.46 1.57
C THR A 67 14.22 8.81 2.03
N TYR A 68 12.93 8.89 2.35
CA TYR A 68 12.23 10.11 2.75
C TYR A 68 11.42 9.84 4.02
N GLU A 69 11.37 10.82 4.91
CA GLU A 69 10.75 10.70 6.23
C GLU A 69 9.78 11.86 6.48
N GLY A 70 8.65 11.54 7.10
CA GLY A 70 7.59 12.47 7.45
C GLY A 70 6.54 12.60 6.34
N LYS A 71 5.28 12.65 6.73
CA LYS A 71 4.13 12.62 5.80
C LYS A 71 4.19 13.71 4.73
N GLU A 72 4.46 14.95 5.12
CA GLU A 72 4.54 16.08 4.19
C GLU A 72 5.69 15.90 3.18
N THR A 73 6.88 15.52 3.66
CA THR A 73 8.05 15.25 2.83
C THR A 73 7.79 14.13 1.82
N VAL A 74 7.27 12.99 2.30
CA VAL A 74 7.00 11.82 1.48
C VAL A 74 5.94 12.14 0.42
N THR A 75 4.80 12.69 0.81
CA THR A 75 3.70 13.02 -0.10
C THR A 75 4.11 14.04 -1.17
N SER A 76 4.87 15.07 -0.78
CA SER A 76 5.40 16.07 -1.72
C SER A 76 6.38 15.45 -2.72
N TYR A 77 7.26 14.57 -2.25
CA TYR A 77 8.22 13.89 -3.11
C TYR A 77 7.55 12.99 -4.15
N VAL A 78 6.65 12.09 -3.71
CA VAL A 78 6.00 11.16 -4.63
C VAL A 78 5.09 11.88 -5.63
N ALA A 79 4.41 12.95 -5.20
CA ALA A 79 3.62 13.80 -6.10
C ALA A 79 4.49 14.47 -7.17
N LYS A 80 5.67 14.98 -6.79
CA LYS A 80 6.64 15.55 -7.73
C LYS A 80 7.14 14.49 -8.73
N LEU A 81 7.45 13.29 -8.26
CA LEU A 81 7.90 12.19 -9.12
C LEU A 81 6.87 11.83 -10.21
N ALA A 82 5.58 11.82 -9.87
CA ALA A 82 4.50 11.58 -10.83
C ALA A 82 4.22 12.78 -11.77
N GLN A 83 4.70 13.98 -11.43
CA GLN A 83 4.59 15.15 -12.30
C GLN A 83 5.71 15.20 -13.33
N GLU A 84 6.92 14.84 -12.93
CA GLU A 84 8.12 15.04 -13.74
C GLU A 84 8.50 13.79 -14.55
N SER A 85 8.43 12.60 -13.94
CA SER A 85 9.06 11.41 -14.50
C SER A 85 8.07 10.31 -14.88
N ILE A 86 7.05 10.07 -14.05
CA ILE A 86 6.12 8.95 -14.23
C ILE A 86 4.79 9.48 -14.79
N VAL A 87 4.53 9.21 -16.06
CA VAL A 87 3.41 9.78 -16.83
C VAL A 87 2.10 9.04 -16.57
N TRP A 88 2.19 7.74 -16.38
CA TRP A 88 1.04 6.86 -16.15
C TRP A 88 1.50 5.56 -15.51
N THR A 89 0.68 4.99 -14.63
CA THR A 89 0.92 3.69 -14.00
C THR A 89 -0.38 2.92 -13.87
N VAL A 90 -0.27 1.59 -13.77
CA VAL A 90 -1.28 0.74 -13.15
C VAL A 90 -0.58 -0.28 -12.26
N HIS A 91 -0.89 -0.25 -10.96
CA HIS A 91 -0.25 -1.12 -9.97
C HIS A 91 -1.11 -2.36 -9.69
N TYR A 92 -0.60 -3.54 -10.01
CA TYR A 92 -1.15 -4.80 -9.50
C TYR A 92 -0.39 -5.20 -8.24
N MET A 93 -1.07 -5.07 -7.10
CA MET A 93 -0.58 -5.48 -5.78
C MET A 93 -0.93 -6.95 -5.55
N VAL A 94 0.03 -7.84 -5.81
CA VAL A 94 -0.20 -9.28 -5.92
C VAL A 94 0.15 -10.00 -4.62
N SER A 95 -0.74 -10.91 -4.20
CA SER A 95 -0.55 -11.83 -3.08
C SER A 95 -0.11 -11.16 -1.77
N PRO A 96 -0.86 -10.16 -1.26
CA PRO A 96 -0.47 -9.48 -0.03
C PRO A 96 -0.52 -10.43 1.17
N THR A 97 0.52 -10.37 2.01
CA THR A 97 0.67 -11.12 3.25
C THR A 97 0.91 -10.17 4.42
N PHE A 98 0.40 -10.55 5.59
CA PHE A 98 0.44 -9.72 6.79
C PHE A 98 0.77 -10.57 8.01
N THR A 99 1.69 -10.08 8.84
CA THR A 99 1.98 -10.65 10.16
C THR A 99 1.56 -9.64 11.21
N LEU A 100 0.45 -9.90 11.90
CA LEU A 100 -0.10 -9.03 12.94
C LEU A 100 0.65 -9.20 14.27
N SER A 101 0.78 -8.11 15.03
CA SER A 101 1.18 -8.15 16.44
C SER A 101 0.13 -8.88 17.29
N ALA A 102 0.53 -9.36 18.47
CA ALA A 102 -0.36 -10.10 19.38
C ALA A 102 -1.61 -9.30 19.78
N ASP A 103 -1.49 -7.98 19.89
CA ASP A 103 -2.57 -7.05 20.21
C ASP A 103 -3.31 -6.50 18.97
N THR A 104 -2.92 -6.94 17.77
CA THR A 104 -3.52 -6.50 16.49
C THR A 104 -3.48 -4.97 16.32
N ARG A 105 -2.41 -4.33 16.83
CA ARG A 105 -2.15 -2.88 16.71
C ARG A 105 -1.09 -2.53 15.68
N SER A 106 -0.27 -3.49 15.25
CA SER A 106 0.69 -3.30 14.17
C SER A 106 0.79 -4.53 13.27
N ALA A 107 1.34 -4.35 12.07
CA ALA A 107 1.52 -5.41 11.10
C ALA A 107 2.81 -5.21 10.30
N GLU A 108 3.57 -6.28 10.13
CA GLU A 108 4.56 -6.40 9.06
C GLU A 108 3.83 -6.84 7.80
N CYS A 109 4.05 -6.15 6.69
CA CYS A 109 3.31 -6.31 5.44
C CYS A 109 4.28 -6.61 4.29
N HIS A 110 3.85 -7.48 3.37
CA HIS A 110 4.59 -7.76 2.14
C HIS A 110 3.63 -8.02 0.99
N TRP A 111 3.97 -7.56 -0.21
CA TRP A 111 3.26 -7.91 -1.44
C TRP A 111 4.18 -7.77 -2.65
N TYR A 112 3.86 -8.49 -3.73
CA TYR A 112 4.53 -8.33 -5.02
C TYR A 112 3.89 -7.22 -5.82
N LEU A 113 4.69 -6.54 -6.64
CA LEU A 113 4.26 -5.57 -7.62
C LEU A 113 4.43 -6.15 -9.02
N PHE A 114 3.37 -6.05 -9.81
CA PHE A 114 3.47 -6.03 -11.26
C PHE A 114 2.87 -4.72 -11.76
N GLU A 115 3.67 -3.92 -12.44
CA GLU A 115 3.28 -2.57 -12.85
C GLU A 115 3.57 -2.38 -14.34
N MET A 116 2.59 -1.75 -15.01
CA MET A 116 2.83 -1.12 -16.30
C MET A 116 2.94 0.37 -16.06
N ALA A 117 4.01 0.97 -16.58
CA ALA A 117 4.24 2.40 -16.45
C ALA A 117 4.58 3.03 -17.80
N GLN A 118 4.27 4.31 -17.97
CA GLN A 118 4.92 5.16 -18.96
C GLN A 118 5.82 6.14 -18.21
N ILE A 119 7.12 6.10 -18.49
CA ILE A 119 8.15 6.91 -17.83
C ILE A 119 8.81 7.79 -18.88
N HIS A 120 9.01 9.08 -18.59
CA HIS A 120 9.77 9.96 -19.48
C HIS A 120 11.21 9.46 -19.62
N THR A 121 11.62 9.19 -20.86
CA THR A 121 12.98 8.81 -21.25
C THR A 121 13.36 9.65 -22.47
N ASP A 122 14.48 10.37 -22.40
CA ASP A 122 14.96 11.25 -23.48
C ASP A 122 13.91 12.26 -24.00
N GLY A 123 13.07 12.77 -23.11
CA GLY A 123 12.05 13.77 -23.43
C GLY A 123 10.73 13.22 -23.99
N ALA A 124 10.56 11.89 -24.07
CA ALA A 124 9.32 11.25 -24.50
C ALA A 124 8.87 10.13 -23.53
N PRO A 125 7.56 9.86 -23.39
CA PRO A 125 7.10 8.71 -22.62
C PRO A 125 7.51 7.39 -23.25
N LEU A 126 8.11 6.49 -22.48
CA LEU A 126 8.44 5.12 -22.86
C LEU A 126 7.71 4.14 -21.94
N SER A 127 7.06 3.14 -22.54
CA SER A 127 6.38 2.05 -21.84
C SER A 127 7.37 1.14 -21.12
N HIS A 128 7.07 0.78 -19.88
CA HIS A 128 7.90 -0.07 -19.02
C HIS A 128 7.07 -1.15 -18.33
N TRP A 129 7.64 -2.35 -18.27
CA TRP A 129 7.23 -3.40 -17.34
C TRP A 129 8.07 -3.29 -16.08
N ILE A 130 7.41 -3.25 -14.93
CA ILE A 130 8.05 -3.18 -13.63
C ILE A 130 7.59 -4.37 -12.80
N ALA A 131 8.55 -5.10 -12.23
CA ALA A 131 8.29 -6.10 -11.21
C ALA A 131 9.14 -5.79 -9.99
N ALA A 132 8.52 -5.82 -8.83
CA ALA A 132 9.15 -5.48 -7.57
C ALA A 132 8.44 -6.20 -6.43
N ASP A 133 8.93 -6.02 -5.21
CA ASP A 133 8.11 -6.27 -4.04
C ASP A 133 8.16 -5.09 -3.08
N TYR A 134 7.15 -5.04 -2.22
CA TYR A 134 7.06 -4.07 -1.15
C TYR A 134 7.26 -4.78 0.18
N VAL A 135 8.05 -4.16 1.05
CA VAL A 135 8.09 -4.46 2.48
C VAL A 135 7.60 -3.23 3.22
N ALA A 136 6.59 -3.39 4.06
CA ALA A 136 5.95 -2.28 4.73
C ALA A 136 5.60 -2.61 6.18
N ARG A 137 5.42 -1.55 6.96
CA ARG A 137 4.86 -1.62 8.31
C ARG A 137 3.60 -0.80 8.37
N ALA A 138 2.58 -1.34 9.01
CA ALA A 138 1.32 -0.66 9.25
C ALA A 138 1.01 -0.63 10.74
N VAL A 139 0.34 0.43 11.17
CA VAL A 139 -0.15 0.63 12.53
C VAL A 139 -1.64 0.96 12.51
N ARG A 140 -2.36 0.48 13.51
CA ARG A 140 -3.79 0.78 13.70
C ARG A 140 -3.92 2.08 14.48
N ALA A 141 -4.43 3.12 13.82
CA ALA A 141 -4.87 4.36 14.46
C ALA A 141 -6.34 4.26 14.89
N GLU A 142 -6.88 5.30 15.54
CA GLU A 142 -8.28 5.36 15.95
C GLU A 142 -9.25 5.27 14.76
N ASP A 143 -8.86 5.84 13.61
CA ASP A 143 -9.65 5.93 12.37
C ASP A 143 -9.22 4.90 11.30
N GLY A 144 -8.43 3.90 11.69
CA GLY A 144 -8.05 2.75 10.85
C GLY A 144 -6.55 2.57 10.66
N TRP A 145 -6.17 1.66 9.77
CA TRP A 145 -4.78 1.30 9.52
C TRP A 145 -4.08 2.33 8.62
N ARG A 146 -2.80 2.60 8.91
CA ARG A 146 -1.92 3.49 8.15
C ARG A 146 -0.53 2.86 8.02
N PHE A 147 0.17 3.13 6.92
CA PHE A 147 1.57 2.73 6.79
C PHE A 147 2.47 3.69 7.57
N SER A 148 3.40 3.13 8.35
CA SER A 148 4.51 3.83 9.00
C SER A 148 5.84 3.58 8.30
N ARG A 149 5.92 2.53 7.47
CA ARG A 149 7.05 2.30 6.56
C ARG A 149 6.57 1.70 5.26
N VAL A 150 7.13 2.14 4.13
CA VAL A 150 6.95 1.50 2.82
C VAL A 150 8.29 1.49 2.11
N GLU A 151 8.75 0.31 1.73
CA GLU A 151 9.98 0.12 0.95
C GLU A 151 9.65 -0.63 -0.32
N LEU A 152 9.88 0.00 -1.48
CA LEU A 152 9.81 -0.64 -2.79
C LEU A 152 11.19 -1.19 -3.18
N ARG A 153 11.25 -2.46 -3.56
CA ARG A 153 12.48 -3.14 -3.98
C ARG A 153 12.33 -3.66 -5.41
N PRO A 154 12.79 -2.90 -6.41
CA PRO A 154 12.70 -3.29 -7.80
C PRO A 154 13.48 -4.58 -8.09
N MET A 155 12.86 -5.51 -8.81
CA MET A 155 13.51 -6.71 -9.35
C MET A 155 13.72 -6.58 -10.87
N LEU A 156 12.82 -5.86 -11.54
CA LEU A 156 12.81 -5.62 -12.96
C LEU A 156 12.26 -4.23 -13.23
N ILE A 157 12.99 -3.44 -14.02
CA ILE A 157 12.48 -2.26 -14.71
C ILE A 157 12.94 -2.40 -16.16
N SER A 158 12.03 -2.77 -17.05
CA SER A 158 12.37 -3.12 -18.43
C SER A 158 11.55 -2.33 -19.43
N PRO A 159 12.18 -1.62 -20.38
CA PRO A 159 11.46 -0.90 -21.42
C PRO A 159 10.76 -1.89 -22.36
N TYR A 160 9.48 -1.65 -22.64
CA TYR A 160 8.74 -2.32 -23.69
C TYR A 160 8.77 -1.46 -24.95
N ARG A 161 9.74 -1.73 -25.82
CA ARG A 161 10.06 -0.87 -26.98
C ARG A 161 9.00 -0.85 -28.07
N GLU A 162 8.16 -1.88 -28.16
CA GLU A 162 6.99 -1.87 -29.05
C GLU A 162 5.92 -0.87 -28.56
N GLY A 163 5.91 -0.60 -27.24
CA GLY A 163 5.01 0.37 -26.62
C GLY A 163 3.56 -0.08 -26.55
N TRP A 164 2.75 0.70 -25.85
CA TRP A 164 1.28 0.58 -25.86
C TRP A 164 0.64 1.94 -25.98
N THR A 165 -0.55 1.96 -26.58
CA THR A 165 -1.39 3.16 -26.63
C THR A 165 -2.36 3.14 -25.46
N LEU A 166 -2.33 4.19 -24.64
CA LEU A 166 -3.31 4.35 -23.57
C LEU A 166 -4.69 4.68 -24.13
N SER A 167 -5.72 4.10 -23.52
CA SER A 167 -7.10 4.54 -23.79
C SER A 167 -7.26 6.02 -23.42
N PRO A 168 -8.11 6.79 -24.13
CA PRO A 168 -8.43 8.18 -23.76
C PRO A 168 -8.91 8.35 -22.30
N HIS A 169 -9.40 7.26 -21.69
CA HIS A 169 -9.89 7.24 -20.31
C HIS A 169 -8.88 6.66 -19.30
N ALA A 170 -7.64 6.37 -19.69
CA ALA A 170 -6.64 5.75 -18.83
C ALA A 170 -6.26 6.58 -17.59
N ASN A 171 -6.52 7.89 -17.63
CA ASN A 171 -6.34 8.83 -16.52
C ASN A 171 -7.67 9.33 -15.92
N ALA A 172 -8.80 8.79 -16.38
CA ALA A 172 -10.08 9.16 -15.80
C ALA A 172 -10.15 8.63 -14.36
N PRO A 173 -10.71 9.41 -13.42
CA PRO A 173 -10.93 8.92 -12.06
C PRO A 173 -11.76 7.63 -12.10
N SER A 174 -11.30 6.57 -11.45
CA SER A 174 -12.09 5.39 -11.16
C SER A 174 -13.39 5.84 -10.48
N ARG A 175 -14.54 5.34 -10.94
CA ARG A 175 -15.84 5.64 -10.32
C ARG A 175 -15.94 5.05 -8.93
#